data_AF-A0A8X8YVK6-F1
#
_entry.id   AF-A0A8X8YVK6-F1
#
_cell.length_a   1.000
_cell.length_b   1.000
_cell.length_c   1.000
_cell.angle_alpha   90.00
_cell.angle_beta   90.00
_cell.angle_gamma   90.00
#
_symmetry.space_group_name_H-M   'P 1'
#
loop_
_entity.id
_entity.type
_entity.pdbx_description
1 polymer ?
#
loop_
_entity_poly.entity_id
_entity_poly.type
_entity_poly.pdbx_seq_one_letter_code
_entity_poly.pdbx_strand_id
1 'polypeptide(L)'
;MDPCTDDYVEAYLNRPQVQKALHANLTNIPYAWQLCRYALDRTSSSQGTYGEWAPNLVVQNTIKDMKLPIKSSWRAWYVGGEVGGYTQVYEGELTFATIRGAGHEVPSYQPARALSLISSFLAGIQLPYSSTD
;
A
#
# COMPACT_ATOMS: atom_id res chain seq x y z
N MET A 1 -3.36 7.90 11.44
CA MET A 1 -3.87 6.53 11.27
C MET A 1 -4.21 6.01 12.66
N ASP A 2 -5.40 5.47 12.85
CA ASP A 2 -5.84 4.90 14.14
C ASP A 2 -5.32 3.46 14.24
N PRO A 3 -4.45 3.14 15.21
CA PRO A 3 -3.88 1.79 15.36
C PRO A 3 -4.93 0.72 15.69
N CYS A 4 -6.12 1.09 16.13
CA CYS A 4 -7.21 0.17 16.48
C CYS A 4 -8.17 -0.09 15.30
N THR A 5 -7.81 0.30 14.07
CA THR A 5 -8.69 0.16 12.89
C THR A 5 -9.17 -1.28 12.69
N ASP A 6 -8.30 -2.26 12.93
CA ASP A 6 -8.61 -3.69 12.76
C ASP A 6 -9.73 -4.17 13.69
N ASP A 7 -9.77 -3.69 14.93
CA ASP A 7 -10.79 -4.04 15.92
C ASP A 7 -12.18 -3.58 15.46
N TYR A 8 -12.27 -2.37 14.89
CA TYR A 8 -13.53 -1.85 14.38
C TYR A 8 -14.02 -2.64 13.16
N VAL A 9 -13.10 -3.02 12.26
CA VAL A 9 -13.41 -3.80 11.06
C VAL A 9 -13.88 -5.20 11.43
N GLU A 10 -13.19 -5.87 12.35
CA GLU A 10 -13.59 -7.20 12.84
C GLU A 10 -14.95 -7.16 13.53
N ALA A 11 -15.20 -6.15 14.37
CA ALA A 11 -16.48 -5.95 15.02
C ALA A 11 -17.62 -5.65 14.03
N TYR A 12 -17.35 -4.92 12.94
CA TYR A 12 -18.35 -4.59 11.92
C TYR A 12 -18.70 -5.80 11.04
N LEU A 13 -17.69 -6.52 10.53
CA LEU A 13 -17.88 -7.63 9.60
C LEU A 13 -18.46 -8.89 10.25
N ASN A 14 -18.37 -9.00 11.58
CA ASN A 14 -19.03 -10.07 12.34
C ASN A 14 -20.50 -9.78 12.70
N ARG A 15 -21.06 -8.63 12.30
CA ARG A 15 -22.48 -8.33 12.53
C ARG A 15 -23.38 -9.15 11.59
N PRO A 16 -24.43 -9.85 12.08
CA PRO A 16 -25.30 -10.67 11.22
C PRO A 16 -25.95 -9.90 10.07
N GLN A 17 -26.36 -8.65 10.31
CA GLN A 17 -26.95 -7.79 9.29
C GLN A 17 -25.94 -7.36 8.21
N VAL A 18 -24.67 -7.18 8.57
CA VAL A 18 -23.61 -6.83 7.62
C VAL A 18 -23.26 -8.06 6.78
N GLN A 19 -23.10 -9.22 7.40
CA GLN A 19 -22.88 -10.48 6.68
C GLN A 19 -24.02 -10.77 5.70
N LYS A 20 -25.27 -10.60 6.14
CA LYS A 20 -26.45 -10.76 5.28
C LYS A 20 -26.43 -9.79 4.10
N ALA A 21 -26.12 -8.51 4.32
CA ALA A 21 -26.07 -7.50 3.27
C ALA A 21 -24.96 -7.76 2.23
N LEU A 22 -23.84 -8.35 2.66
CA LEU A 22 -22.71 -8.72 1.81
C LEU A 22 -22.86 -10.13 1.20
N HIS A 23 -23.98 -10.82 1.46
CA HIS A 23 -24.17 -12.23 1.10
C HIS A 23 -23.04 -13.15 1.59
N ALA A 24 -22.46 -12.84 2.75
CA ALA A 24 -21.44 -13.62 3.42
C ALA A 24 -22.07 -14.60 4.43
N ASN A 25 -21.34 -15.67 4.78
CA ASN A 25 -21.74 -16.66 5.78
C ASN A 25 -23.11 -17.34 5.51
N LEU A 26 -23.44 -17.60 4.24
CA LEU A 26 -24.74 -18.18 3.86
C LEU A 26 -24.91 -19.65 4.33
N THR A 27 -23.81 -20.37 4.48
CA THR A 27 -23.79 -21.79 4.87
C THR A 27 -23.49 -22.02 6.35
N ASN A 28 -23.47 -20.95 7.17
CA ASN A 28 -23.07 -21.00 8.58
C ASN A 28 -21.66 -21.57 8.78
N ILE A 29 -20.65 -20.83 8.31
CA ILE A 29 -19.25 -21.19 8.56
C ILE A 29 -18.98 -21.21 10.08
N PRO A 30 -18.18 -22.17 10.59
CA PRO A 30 -18.06 -22.41 12.04
C PRO A 30 -17.09 -21.46 12.75
N TYR A 31 -16.64 -20.40 12.09
CA TYR A 31 -15.67 -19.45 12.64
C TYR A 31 -16.06 -18.02 12.28
N ALA A 32 -15.67 -17.08 13.13
CA ALA A 32 -15.85 -15.65 12.90
C ALA A 32 -14.96 -15.16 11.75
N TRP A 33 -15.36 -14.05 11.13
CA TRP A 33 -14.49 -13.32 10.22
C TRP A 33 -13.31 -12.72 11.00
N GLN A 34 -12.09 -12.80 10.45
CA GLN A 34 -10.87 -12.22 10.99
C GLN A 34 -10.03 -11.64 9.84
N LEU A 35 -9.21 -10.63 10.11
CA LEU A 35 -8.36 -9.98 9.10
C LEU A 35 -7.36 -10.95 8.47
N CYS A 36 -6.69 -11.75 9.30
CA CYS A 36 -5.70 -12.73 8.89
C CYS A 36 -5.99 -14.09 9.54
N ARG A 37 -5.88 -15.17 8.75
CA ARG A 37 -5.96 -16.53 9.29
C ARG A 37 -4.58 -16.99 9.75
N TYR A 38 -4.26 -16.73 11.02
CA TYR A 38 -2.96 -17.08 11.61
C TYR A 38 -2.63 -18.58 11.57
N ALA A 39 -3.63 -19.47 11.47
CA ALA A 39 -3.41 -20.91 11.32
C ALA A 39 -2.78 -21.33 9.97
N LEU A 40 -2.78 -20.45 8.96
CA LEU A 40 -2.09 -20.68 7.68
C LEU A 40 -0.69 -20.04 7.66
N ASP A 41 -0.38 -19.18 8.62
CA ASP A 41 0.95 -18.61 8.79
C ASP A 41 1.84 -19.60 9.55
N ARG A 42 2.40 -20.59 8.83
CA ARG A 42 3.34 -21.57 9.39
C ARG A 42 4.70 -20.96 9.79
N THR A 43 4.84 -19.63 9.74
CA THR A 43 6.09 -18.92 9.99
C THR A 43 5.88 -17.69 10.87
N SER A 44 5.05 -17.76 11.91
CA SER A 44 4.96 -16.67 12.88
C SER A 44 6.07 -16.74 13.93
N SER A 45 7.34 -16.60 13.50
CA SER A 45 8.36 -15.94 14.31
C SER A 45 8.32 -14.41 14.15
N SER A 46 7.32 -13.88 13.44
CA SER A 46 7.11 -12.45 13.18
C SER A 46 6.09 -11.78 14.11
N GLN A 47 5.53 -12.48 15.11
CA GLN A 47 4.91 -11.81 16.26
C GLN A 47 6.01 -11.34 17.22
N GLY A 48 6.77 -10.31 16.85
CA GLY A 48 7.87 -9.87 17.71
C GLY A 48 8.73 -8.70 17.27
N THR A 49 8.52 -8.09 16.11
CA THR A 49 9.18 -6.82 15.81
C THR A 49 8.18 -5.86 15.17
N TYR A 50 7.99 -4.70 15.81
CA TYR A 50 7.53 -3.48 15.16
C TYR A 50 8.59 -2.97 14.15
N GLY A 51 9.15 -3.90 13.37
CA GLY A 51 10.09 -3.63 12.30
C GLY A 51 9.30 -3.18 11.09
N GLU A 52 9.82 -2.17 10.42
CA GLU A 52 9.32 -1.66 9.15
C GLU A 52 9.14 -2.83 8.16
N TRP A 53 7.89 -3.23 7.90
CA TRP A 53 7.57 -4.28 6.95
C TRP A 53 7.93 -3.74 5.54
N ALA A 54 9.09 -4.17 5.04
CA ALA A 54 9.68 -3.75 3.76
C ALA A 54 10.06 -2.25 3.66
N PRO A 55 11.18 -1.82 4.26
CA PRO A 55 11.66 -0.45 4.09
C PRO A 55 11.98 -0.18 2.62
N ASN A 56 11.77 1.07 2.19
CA ASN A 56 12.04 1.51 0.81
C ASN A 56 13.46 1.14 0.33
N LEU A 57 14.43 1.09 1.25
CA LEU A 57 15.81 0.72 0.97
C LEU A 57 15.95 -0.69 0.39
N VAL A 58 15.18 -1.66 0.89
CA VAL A 58 15.25 -3.05 0.40
C VAL A 58 14.78 -3.09 -1.05
N VAL A 59 13.64 -2.47 -1.35
CA VAL A 59 13.09 -2.39 -2.72
C VAL A 59 14.05 -1.67 -3.66
N GLN A 60 14.65 -0.56 -3.21
CA GLN A 60 15.64 0.18 -3.99
C GLN A 60 16.87 -0.68 -4.33
N ASN A 61 17.37 -1.46 -3.38
CA ASN A 61 18.52 -2.33 -3.62
C ASN A 61 18.17 -3.44 -4.61
N THR A 62 17.01 -4.08 -4.46
CA THR A 62 16.54 -5.09 -5.42
C THR A 62 16.44 -4.53 -6.84
N ILE A 63 15.90 -3.31 -7.00
CA ILE A 63 15.79 -2.67 -8.32
C ILE A 63 17.17 -2.33 -8.90
N LYS A 64 18.14 -1.92 -8.07
CA LYS A 64 19.52 -1.69 -8.51
C LYS A 64 20.17 -2.97 -9.05
N ASP A 65 19.90 -4.11 -8.42
CA ASP A 65 20.45 -5.40 -8.85
C ASP A 65 19.90 -5.88 -10.20
N MET A 66 18.73 -5.39 -10.62
CA MET A 66 18.16 -5.65 -11.94
C MET A 66 18.97 -4.98 -13.07
N LYS A 67 19.80 -3.97 -12.76
CA LYS A 67 20.66 -3.25 -13.72
C LYS A 67 19.91 -2.68 -14.93
N LEU A 68 18.67 -2.25 -14.73
CA LEU A 68 17.86 -1.66 -15.79
C LEU A 68 18.38 -0.26 -16.18
N PRO A 69 18.39 0.09 -17.47
CA PRO A 69 18.73 1.44 -17.90
C PRO A 69 17.73 2.47 -17.33
N ILE A 70 18.24 3.62 -16.92
CA ILE A 70 17.42 4.71 -16.38
C ILE A 70 16.85 5.52 -17.55
N LYS A 71 15.52 5.59 -17.63
CA LYS A 71 14.78 6.41 -18.60
C LYS A 71 14.53 7.83 -18.10
N SER A 72 14.23 7.98 -16.80
CA SER A 72 14.10 9.26 -16.12
C SER A 72 14.72 9.19 -14.74
N SER A 73 15.64 10.11 -14.44
CA SER A 73 16.36 10.16 -13.19
C SER A 73 15.45 10.39 -11.98
N TRP A 74 15.95 10.00 -10.80
CA TRP A 74 15.31 10.25 -9.50
C TRP A 74 14.88 11.70 -9.35
N ARG A 75 13.57 11.93 -9.18
CA ARG A 75 12.99 13.27 -9.02
C ARG A 75 11.84 13.28 -8.02
N ALA A 76 11.55 14.45 -7.46
CA ALA A 76 10.34 14.64 -6.67
C ALA A 76 9.10 14.63 -7.56
N TRP A 77 7.99 14.15 -7.02
CA TRP A 77 6.65 14.32 -7.61
C TRP A 77 5.73 14.97 -6.59
N TYR A 78 4.65 15.61 -7.07
CA TYR A 78 3.85 16.54 -6.29
C TYR A 78 2.37 16.22 -6.29
N VAL A 79 1.69 16.57 -5.20
CA VAL A 79 0.22 16.54 -5.06
C VAL A 79 -0.20 17.78 -4.28
N GLY A 80 -1.07 18.62 -4.85
CA GLY A 80 -1.54 19.84 -4.19
C GLY A 80 -0.41 20.79 -3.77
N GLY A 81 0.61 20.93 -4.63
CA GLY A 81 1.77 21.79 -4.37
C GLY A 81 2.81 21.27 -3.39
N GLU A 82 2.57 20.15 -2.71
CA GLU A 82 3.52 19.54 -1.79
C GLU A 82 4.23 18.33 -2.42
N VAL A 83 5.45 18.03 -1.93
CA VAL A 83 6.18 16.82 -2.33
C VAL A 83 5.43 15.58 -1.88
N GLY A 84 4.87 14.85 -2.85
CA GLY A 84 4.19 13.57 -2.67
C GLY A 84 5.18 12.43 -2.39
N GLY A 85 6.40 12.54 -2.91
CA GLY A 85 7.50 11.61 -2.70
C GLY A 85 8.51 11.71 -3.83
N TYR A 86 9.19 10.61 -4.15
CA TYR A 86 10.17 10.56 -5.22
C TYR A 86 9.89 9.43 -6.19
N THR A 87 10.34 9.58 -7.43
CA THR A 87 10.14 8.59 -8.48
C THR A 87 11.33 8.50 -9.43
N GLN A 88 11.54 7.31 -9.98
CA GLN A 88 12.52 7.03 -11.02
C GLN A 88 11.93 6.05 -12.02
N VAL A 89 12.14 6.33 -13.30
CA VAL A 89 11.59 5.53 -14.41
C VAL A 89 12.74 4.80 -15.08
N TYR A 90 12.57 3.51 -15.30
CA TYR A 90 13.51 2.64 -15.98
C TYR A 90 12.96 2.23 -17.35
N GLU A 91 13.85 1.79 -18.24
CA GLU A 91 13.44 1.10 -19.46
C GLU A 91 12.77 -0.25 -19.12
N GLY A 92 11.87 -0.73 -19.98
CA GLY A 92 11.09 -1.94 -19.72
C GLY A 92 9.87 -1.74 -18.83
N GLU A 93 9.29 -0.53 -18.86
CA GLU A 93 8.01 -0.17 -18.21
C GLU A 93 8.00 -0.22 -16.68
N LEU A 94 9.17 -0.30 -16.05
CA LEU A 94 9.30 -0.22 -14.59
C LEU A 94 9.37 1.25 -14.12
N THR A 95 8.44 1.64 -13.27
CA THR A 95 8.50 2.89 -12.50
C THR A 95 8.57 2.57 -11.03
N PHE A 96 9.58 3.12 -10.35
CA PHE A 96 9.68 3.06 -8.90
C PHE A 96 9.25 4.41 -8.31
N ALA A 97 8.45 4.37 -7.25
CA ALA A 97 7.97 5.56 -6.56
C ALA A 97 7.90 5.34 -5.05
N THR A 98 8.23 6.37 -4.29
CA THR A 98 8.02 6.46 -2.85
C THR A 98 6.91 7.45 -2.57
N ILE A 99 6.21 7.26 -1.45
CA ILE A 99 5.23 8.22 -0.93
C ILE A 99 5.74 8.74 0.41
N ARG A 100 5.99 10.06 0.48
CA ARG A 100 6.50 10.73 1.67
C ARG A 100 5.48 10.63 2.80
N GLY A 101 5.95 10.20 3.98
CA GLY A 101 5.12 10.13 5.19
C GLY A 101 4.08 9.00 5.20
N ALA A 102 4.23 7.99 4.34
CA ALA A 102 3.41 6.78 4.35
C ALA A 102 4.11 5.63 5.09
N GLY A 103 3.32 4.81 5.79
CA GLY A 103 3.74 3.50 6.31
C GLY A 103 3.48 2.37 5.31
N HIS A 104 3.46 1.13 5.79
CA HIS A 104 3.23 -0.07 4.98
C HIS A 104 1.87 0.00 4.23
N GLU A 105 0.82 0.42 4.93
CA GLU A 105 -0.51 0.64 4.36
C GLU A 105 -0.65 2.05 3.79
N VAL A 106 0.04 2.32 2.69
CA VAL A 106 0.14 3.65 2.08
C VAL A 106 -1.20 4.42 2.02
N PRO A 107 -2.34 3.85 1.54
CA PRO A 107 -3.60 4.58 1.46
C PRO A 107 -4.18 4.99 2.83
N SER A 108 -3.91 4.23 3.88
CA SER A 108 -4.34 4.53 5.26
C SER A 108 -3.60 5.73 5.85
N TYR A 109 -2.35 5.97 5.43
CA TYR A 109 -1.53 7.09 5.91
C TYR A 109 -1.58 8.32 5.02
N GLN A 110 -1.59 8.15 3.70
CA GLN A 110 -1.48 9.22 2.71
C GLN A 110 -2.51 9.02 1.58
N PRO A 111 -3.83 9.11 1.86
CA PRO A 111 -4.89 8.72 0.91
C PRO A 111 -4.86 9.55 -0.39
N ALA A 112 -4.64 10.86 -0.30
CA ALA A 112 -4.59 11.73 -1.47
C ALA A 112 -3.39 11.40 -2.39
N ARG A 113 -2.22 11.12 -1.81
CA ARG A 113 -1.00 10.74 -2.55
C ARG A 113 -1.13 9.33 -3.14
N ALA A 114 -1.74 8.40 -2.41
CA ALA A 114 -2.03 7.05 -2.89
C ALA A 114 -2.99 7.08 -4.09
N LEU A 115 -4.04 7.91 -4.02
CA LEU A 115 -4.99 8.09 -5.11
C LEU A 115 -4.30 8.66 -6.35
N SER A 116 -3.49 9.72 -6.19
CA SER A 116 -2.72 10.27 -7.30
C SER A 116 -1.81 9.22 -7.95
N LEU A 117 -1.16 8.38 -7.14
CA LEU A 117 -0.28 7.33 -7.64
C LEU A 117 -1.02 6.27 -8.46
N ILE A 118 -2.14 5.73 -7.94
CA ILE A 118 -2.91 4.71 -8.67
C ILE A 118 -3.59 5.29 -9.92
N SER A 119 -4.05 6.54 -9.87
CA SER A 119 -4.61 7.22 -11.05
C SER A 119 -3.57 7.40 -12.15
N SER A 120 -2.34 7.82 -11.83
CA SER A 120 -1.25 7.91 -12.80
C SER A 120 -0.88 6.55 -13.39
N PHE A 121 -0.81 5.50 -12.54
CA PHE A 121 -0.55 4.14 -12.98
C PHE A 121 -1.60 3.63 -13.99
N LEU A 122 -2.89 3.78 -13.67
CA LEU A 122 -3.98 3.32 -14.52
C LEU A 122 -4.06 4.08 -15.86
N ALA A 123 -3.69 5.37 -15.86
CA ALA A 123 -3.62 6.17 -17.07
C ALA A 123 -2.34 5.95 -17.89
N GLY A 124 -1.37 5.18 -17.38
CA GLY A 124 -0.08 4.97 -18.05
C GLY A 124 0.77 6.25 -18.15
N ILE A 125 0.52 7.23 -17.28
CA ILE A 125 1.25 8.51 -17.26
C ILE A 125 2.25 8.56 -16.11
N GLN A 126 3.28 9.39 -16.25
CA GLN A 126 4.24 9.61 -15.18
C GLN A 126 3.62 10.42 -14.03
N LEU A 127 4.17 10.25 -12.82
CA LEU A 127 3.76 11.03 -11.65
C LEU A 127 4.02 12.54 -11.86
N PRO A 128 3.15 13.42 -11.32
CA PRO A 128 3.19 14.86 -11.56
C PRO A 128 4.51 15.51 -11.15
N TYR A 129 5.07 16.37 -11.99
CA TYR A 129 6.38 17.01 -11.79
C TYR A 129 6.30 18.46 -11.30
N SER A 130 5.12 19.08 -11.28
CA SER A 130 4.92 20.48 -10.91
C SER A 130 4.12 20.65 -9.63
N SER A 131 4.44 21.69 -8.85
CA SER A 131 3.76 22.07 -7.61
C SER A 131 2.54 22.99 -7.83
N THR A 132 2.01 23.09 -9.05
CA THR A 132 1.03 24.14 -9.43
C THR A 132 -0.35 23.63 -9.87
N ASP A 133 -0.64 22.33 -9.74
CA ASP A 133 -1.97 21.78 -10.06
C ASP A 133 -2.94 21.85 -8.86
#